data_AF-A0A8J3IGW3-F1
#
_entry.id   AF-A0A8J3IGW3-F1
#
_cell.length_a   1.000
_cell.length_b   1.000
_cell.length_c   1.000
_cell.angle_alpha   90.00
_cell.angle_beta   90.00
_cell.angle_gamma   90.00
#
_symmetry.space_group_name_H-M   'P 1'
#
loop_
_entity.id
_entity.type
_entity.pdbx_description
1 polymer ?
#
loop_
_entity_poly.entity_id
_entity_poly.type
_entity_poly.pdbx_seq_one_letter_code
_entity_poly.pdbx_strand_id
1 'polypeptide(L)'
;MTFANALISQWPAERTLEFLHVPLAAGETPPPLRETFYRDLRRLKLPAGTRFAAGLVHEKSSLEEQQQVLKWVEQAIGHPVDVAAACGLGRRDRQVAETLLERSKELAEG
;
A
#
# COMPACT_ATOMS: atom_id res chain seq x y z
N MET A 1 2.88 -2.49 13.57
CA MET A 1 2.08 -1.24 13.54
C MET A 1 2.39 -0.25 14.66
N THR A 2 3.20 -0.60 15.67
CA THR A 2 3.53 0.30 16.79
C THR A 2 4.09 1.66 16.34
N PHE A 3 5.03 1.65 15.37
CA PHE A 3 5.64 2.88 14.86
C PHE A 3 4.63 3.80 14.15
N ALA A 4 3.85 3.28 13.19
CA ALA A 4 2.87 4.08 12.46
C ALA A 4 1.82 4.69 13.40
N ASN A 5 1.31 3.92 14.37
CA ASN A 5 0.36 4.43 15.36
C ASN A 5 0.98 5.53 16.25
N ALA A 6 2.26 5.40 16.62
CA ALA A 6 2.95 6.43 17.40
C ALA A 6 3.16 7.73 16.60
N LEU A 7 3.41 7.62 15.29
CA LEU A 7 3.49 8.78 14.41
C LEU A 7 2.12 9.46 14.27
N ILE A 8 1.06 8.68 14.03
CA ILE A 8 -0.31 9.18 13.92
C ILE A 8 -0.72 9.89 15.22
N SER A 9 -0.42 9.32 16.39
CA SER A 9 -0.77 9.94 17.67
C SER A 9 -0.04 11.26 17.96
N GLN A 10 1.06 11.51 17.26
CA GLN A 10 1.86 12.73 17.38
C GLN A 10 1.66 13.68 16.19
N TRP A 11 0.74 13.35 15.27
CA TRP A 11 0.47 14.20 14.12
C TRP A 11 -0.11 15.55 14.58
N PRO A 12 0.35 16.70 14.04
CA PRO A 12 -0.12 18.01 14.46
C PRO A 12 -1.64 18.15 14.29
N ALA A 13 -2.34 18.61 15.33
CA ALA A 13 -3.80 18.70 15.33
C ALA A 13 -4.34 19.70 14.29
N GLU A 14 -3.53 20.68 13.90
CA GLU A 14 -3.86 21.73 12.92
C GLU A 14 -3.61 21.26 11.47
N ARG A 15 -3.17 20.02 11.27
CA ARG A 15 -2.85 19.45 9.95
C ARG A 15 -3.66 18.19 9.71
N THR A 16 -4.39 18.14 8.60
CA THR A 16 -5.05 16.92 8.15
C THR A 16 -4.02 15.89 7.72
N LEU A 17 -4.09 14.67 8.26
CA LEU A 17 -3.40 13.52 7.70
C LEU A 17 -4.23 12.96 6.53
N GLU A 18 -3.99 13.45 5.33
CA GLU A 18 -4.80 13.10 4.15
C GLU A 18 -4.66 11.62 3.75
N PHE A 19 -3.44 11.10 3.79
CA PHE A 19 -3.18 9.69 3.50
C PHE A 19 -1.94 9.17 4.23
N LEU A 20 -1.89 7.86 4.42
CA LEU A 20 -0.72 7.11 4.85
C LEU A 20 -0.32 6.11 3.76
N HIS A 21 0.85 6.31 3.16
CA HIS A 21 1.47 5.32 2.30
C HIS A 21 2.21 4.27 3.13
N VAL A 22 1.94 3.00 2.87
CA VAL A 22 2.62 1.88 3.53
C VAL A 22 3.28 1.00 2.47
N PRO A 23 4.62 0.90 2.44
CA PRO A 23 5.31 -0.02 1.55
C PRO A 23 5.05 -1.46 1.98
N LEU A 24 4.49 -2.26 1.08
CA LEU A 24 4.24 -3.70 1.30
C LEU A 24 5.27 -4.58 0.58
N ALA A 25 6.07 -3.98 -0.31
CA ALA A 25 7.24 -4.57 -0.95
C ALA A 25 8.51 -3.79 -0.57
N ALA A 26 9.69 -4.33 -0.87
CA ALA A 26 10.97 -3.69 -0.56
C ALA A 26 12.01 -3.95 -1.64
N GLY A 27 12.38 -2.91 -2.40
CA GLY A 27 13.39 -3.01 -3.45
C GLY A 27 13.03 -4.07 -4.48
N GLU A 28 13.79 -5.16 -4.51
CA GLU A 28 13.60 -6.30 -5.41
C GLU A 28 12.68 -7.40 -4.84
N THR A 29 12.21 -7.22 -3.61
CA THR A 29 11.36 -8.18 -2.89
C THR A 29 9.89 -7.80 -3.04
N PRO A 30 9.07 -8.63 -3.72
CA PRO A 30 7.65 -8.36 -3.90
C PRO A 30 6.86 -8.44 -2.59
N PRO A 31 5.61 -7.96 -2.56
CA PRO A 31 4.72 -8.18 -1.42
C PRO A 31 4.56 -9.67 -1.12
N PRO A 32 4.64 -10.10 0.16
CA PRO A 32 4.47 -11.51 0.49
C PRO A 32 3.08 -12.02 0.12
N LEU A 33 3.01 -13.08 -0.68
CA LEU A 33 1.74 -13.73 -1.03
C LEU A 33 1.26 -14.65 0.11
N ARG A 34 0.95 -14.06 1.27
CA ARG A 34 0.56 -14.80 2.47
C ARG A 34 -0.29 -13.92 3.39
N GLU A 35 -1.57 -14.21 3.49
CA GLU A 35 -2.57 -13.43 4.24
C GLU A 35 -2.11 -13.01 5.65
N THR A 36 -1.48 -13.93 6.38
CA THR A 36 -1.01 -13.70 7.76
C THR A 36 0.01 -12.56 7.88
N PHE A 37 0.70 -12.18 6.80
CA PHE A 37 1.58 -11.02 6.76
C PHE A 37 0.81 -9.70 6.95
N TYR A 38 -0.41 -9.61 6.42
CA TYR A 38 -1.23 -8.39 6.40
C TYR A 38 -2.10 -8.21 7.65
N ARG A 39 -2.28 -9.26 8.45
CA ARG A 39 -3.15 -9.28 9.64
C ARG A 39 -2.87 -8.12 10.61
N ASP A 40 -1.62 -7.74 10.74
CA ASP A 40 -1.20 -6.69 11.67
C ASP A 40 -1.70 -5.29 11.27
N LEU A 41 -2.08 -5.07 10.01
CA LEU A 41 -2.68 -3.82 9.54
C LEU A 41 -4.01 -3.51 10.25
N ARG A 42 -4.74 -4.52 10.74
CA ARG A 42 -5.98 -4.35 11.54
C ARG A 42 -5.78 -3.54 12.81
N ARG A 43 -4.53 -3.39 13.27
CA ARG A 43 -4.20 -2.62 14.47
C ARG A 43 -3.82 -1.17 14.16
N LEU A 44 -3.84 -0.77 12.90
CA LEU A 44 -3.56 0.60 12.49
C LEU A 44 -4.73 1.52 12.90
N LYS A 45 -4.42 2.61 13.59
CA LYS A 45 -5.41 3.56 14.09
C LYS A 45 -5.44 4.77 13.17
N LEU A 46 -6.03 4.63 11.99
CA LEU A 46 -6.16 5.74 11.05
C LEU A 46 -7.19 6.76 11.56
N PRO A 47 -6.88 8.07 11.56
CA PRO A 47 -7.88 9.11 11.78
C PRO A 47 -9.00 9.01 10.74
N ALA A 48 -10.21 9.46 11.11
CA ALA A 48 -11.34 9.47 10.19
C ALA A 48 -11.01 10.32 8.94
N GLY A 49 -11.29 9.75 7.76
CA GLY A 49 -10.99 10.40 6.48
C GLY A 49 -9.55 10.27 5.98
N THR A 50 -8.63 9.69 6.77
CA THR A 50 -7.28 9.37 6.27
C THR A 50 -7.34 8.18 5.32
N ARG A 51 -6.88 8.38 4.08
CA ARG A 51 -6.78 7.31 3.08
C ARG A 51 -5.57 6.43 3.36
N PHE A 52 -5.70 5.13 3.10
CA PHE A 52 -4.56 4.21 3.13
C PHE A 52 -4.08 3.99 1.70
N ALA A 53 -2.80 4.24 1.41
CA ALA A 53 -2.20 3.97 0.11
C ALA A 53 -1.31 2.72 0.21
N ALA A 54 -1.77 1.62 -0.36
CA ALA A 54 -1.13 0.32 -0.31
C ALA A 54 0.00 0.24 -1.34
N GLY A 55 1.24 0.29 -0.88
CA GLY A 55 2.45 0.17 -1.69
C GLY A 55 2.73 -1.27 -2.12
N LEU A 56 1.83 -1.85 -2.93
CA LEU A 56 1.87 -3.25 -3.36
C LEU A 56 2.29 -3.47 -4.82
N VAL A 57 2.28 -2.41 -5.64
CA VAL A 57 2.57 -2.56 -7.07
C VAL A 57 4.05 -2.88 -7.29
N HIS A 58 4.32 -4.02 -7.92
CA HIS A 58 5.68 -4.57 -8.05
C HIS A 58 5.82 -5.40 -9.34
N GLU A 59 6.96 -5.27 -10.03
CA GLU A 59 7.16 -5.86 -11.36
C GLU A 59 7.24 -7.40 -11.33
N LYS A 60 7.72 -7.96 -10.22
CA LYS A 60 7.87 -9.42 -10.01
C LYS A 60 6.60 -10.14 -9.55
N SER A 61 5.48 -9.44 -9.42
CA SER A 61 4.19 -10.05 -9.06
C SER A 61 3.26 -10.01 -10.26
N SER A 62 2.47 -11.07 -10.46
CA SER A 62 1.40 -11.06 -11.46
C SER A 62 0.29 -10.08 -11.06
N LEU A 63 -0.63 -9.77 -11.98
CA LEU A 63 -1.79 -8.94 -11.66
C LEU A 63 -2.69 -9.64 -10.63
N GLU A 64 -2.92 -10.93 -10.80
CA GLU A 64 -3.77 -11.75 -9.93
C GLU A 64 -3.21 -11.83 -8.50
N GLU A 65 -1.88 -11.99 -8.38
CA GLU A 65 -1.21 -11.95 -7.08
C GLU A 65 -1.39 -10.58 -6.40
N GLN A 66 -1.28 -9.49 -7.16
CA GLN A 66 -1.46 -8.13 -6.64
C GLN A 66 -2.91 -7.84 -6.25
N GLN A 67 -3.88 -8.31 -7.02
CA GLN A 67 -5.31 -8.26 -6.67
C GLN A 67 -5.59 -9.04 -5.38
N GLN A 68 -4.97 -10.22 -5.23
CA GLN A 68 -5.13 -11.02 -4.02
C GLN A 68 -4.51 -10.34 -2.79
N VAL A 69 -3.35 -9.69 -2.95
CA VAL A 69 -2.74 -8.87 -1.91
C VAL A 69 -3.62 -7.67 -1.55
N LEU A 70 -4.13 -6.94 -2.55
CA LEU A 70 -5.03 -5.81 -2.34
C LEU A 70 -6.24 -6.23 -1.51
N LYS A 71 -6.89 -7.34 -1.86
CA LYS A 71 -8.02 -7.89 -1.10
C LYS A 71 -7.67 -8.17 0.36
N TRP A 72 -6.51 -8.77 0.66
CA TRP A 72 -6.10 -9.02 2.04
C TRP A 72 -5.79 -7.73 2.81
N VAL A 73 -5.23 -6.72 2.13
CA VAL A 73 -4.99 -5.40 2.72
C VAL A 73 -6.31 -4.72 3.05
N GLU A 74 -7.25 -4.66 2.11
CA GLU A 74 -8.58 -4.06 2.32
C GLU A 74 -9.35 -4.77 3.44
N GLN A 75 -9.30 -6.10 3.49
CA GLN A 75 -9.89 -6.87 4.59
C GLN A 75 -9.23 -6.58 5.94
N ALA A 76 -7.94 -6.24 5.96
CA ALA A 76 -7.24 -5.89 7.18
C ALA A 76 -7.47 -4.43 7.59
N ILE A 77 -7.62 -3.51 6.64
CA ILE A 77 -7.92 -2.09 6.89
C ILE A 77 -9.40 -1.88 7.20
N GLY A 78 -10.28 -2.70 6.63
CA GLY A 78 -11.73 -2.67 6.84
C GLY A 78 -12.51 -1.81 5.83
N HIS A 79 -11.84 -1.27 4.81
CA HIS A 79 -12.43 -0.49 3.73
C HIS A 79 -11.51 -0.53 2.49
N PRO A 80 -12.02 -0.12 1.30
CA PRO A 80 -11.19 0.02 0.10
C PRO A 80 -10.00 0.96 0.33
N VAL A 81 -8.88 0.70 -0.35
CA VAL A 81 -7.63 1.45 -0.18
C VAL A 81 -7.12 1.99 -1.51
N ASP A 82 -6.34 3.06 -1.47
CA ASP A 82 -5.63 3.57 -2.65
C ASP A 82 -4.49 2.61 -3.03
N VAL A 83 -4.18 2.50 -4.32
CA VAL A 83 -3.10 1.66 -4.85
C VAL A 83 -1.85 2.49 -5.10
N ALA A 84 -0.68 1.97 -4.72
CA ALA A 84 0.59 2.62 -4.98
C ALA A 84 1.71 1.61 -5.27
N ALA A 85 2.77 2.09 -5.93
CA ALA A 85 4.06 1.40 -5.92
C ALA A 85 4.62 1.33 -4.49
N ALA A 86 5.41 0.29 -4.21
CA ALA A 86 6.05 0.11 -2.90
C ALA A 86 7.01 1.26 -2.54
N CYS A 87 7.66 1.84 -3.54
CA CYS A 87 8.50 3.02 -3.39
C CYS A 87 8.47 3.86 -4.67
N GLY A 88 9.16 5.01 -4.66
CA GLY A 88 9.32 5.80 -5.88
C GLY A 88 9.99 5.00 -7.01
N LEU A 89 9.55 5.25 -8.24
CA LEU A 89 9.99 4.52 -9.45
C LEU A 89 11.38 4.95 -9.95
N GLY A 90 12.06 5.90 -9.30
CA GLY A 90 13.31 6.50 -9.80
C GLY A 90 14.52 5.54 -9.91
N ARG A 91 14.41 4.31 -9.40
CA ARG A 91 15.43 3.25 -9.56
C ARG A 91 15.09 2.24 -10.66
N ARG A 92 13.96 2.40 -11.34
CA ARG A 92 13.53 1.54 -12.45
C ARG A 92 13.86 2.20 -13.77
N ASP A 93 14.09 1.38 -14.79
CA ASP A 93 14.07 1.90 -16.15
C ASP A 93 12.67 2.39 -16.52
N ARG A 94 12.61 3.20 -17.57
CA ARG A 94 11.37 3.85 -18.02
C ARG A 94 10.28 2.83 -18.36
N GLN A 95 10.62 1.75 -19.05
CA GLN A 95 9.65 0.77 -19.52
C GLN A 95 9.01 0.03 -18.35
N VAL A 96 9.80 -0.33 -17.34
CA VAL A 96 9.30 -0.92 -16.10
C VAL A 96 8.44 0.09 -15.35
N ALA A 97 8.87 1.35 -15.24
CA ALA A 97 8.08 2.39 -14.58
C ALA A 97 6.70 2.59 -15.24
N GLU A 98 6.64 2.70 -16.56
CA GLU A 98 5.39 2.81 -17.34
C GLU A 98 4.49 1.58 -17.12
N THR A 99 5.08 0.37 -17.16
CA THR A 99 4.36 -0.88 -16.88
C THR A 99 3.74 -0.89 -15.48
N LEU A 100 4.46 -0.39 -14.47
CA LEU A 100 3.95 -0.32 -13.09
C LEU A 100 2.86 0.74 -12.92
N LEU A 101 2.92 1.84 -13.68
CA LEU A 101 1.86 2.85 -13.68
C LEU A 101 0.56 2.28 -14.28
N GLU A 102 0.63 1.60 -15.43
CA GLU A 102 -0.55 0.94 -16.01
C GLU A 102 -1.13 -0.11 -15.06
N ARG A 103 -0.27 -0.92 -14.43
CA ARG A 103 -0.73 -1.90 -13.42
C ARG A 103 -1.38 -1.25 -12.21
N SER A 104 -0.87 -0.10 -11.77
CA SER A 104 -1.48 0.67 -10.68
C SER A 104 -2.88 1.13 -11.04
N LYS A 105 -3.08 1.54 -12.31
CA LYS A 105 -4.39 1.92 -12.83
C LYS A 105 -5.34 0.73 -12.88
N GLU A 106 -4.91 -0.40 -13.45
CA GLU A 106 -5.73 -1.62 -13.53
C GLU A 106 -6.20 -2.09 -12.15
N LEU A 107 -5.33 -2.01 -11.14
CA LEU A 107 -5.66 -2.37 -9.75
C LEU A 107 -6.57 -1.35 -9.06
N ALA A 108 -6.53 -0.08 -9.45
CA ALA A 108 -7.36 0.97 -8.86
C ALA A 108 -8.77 1.05 -9.47
N GLU A 109 -8.95 0.51 -10.69
CA GLU A 109 -10.23 0.50 -11.42
C GLU A 109 -11.04 -0.78 -11.19
N GLY A 110 -10.42 -1.86 -10.72
CA GLY A 110 -11.05 -3.18 -10.47
C GLY A 110 -11.67 -3.33 -9.10
#